data_AF-A0A371JST6-F1
#
_entry.id   AF-A0A371JST6-F1
#
_cell.length_a   1.000
_cell.length_b   1.000
_cell.length_c   1.000
_cell.angle_alpha   90.00
_cell.angle_beta   90.00
_cell.angle_gamma   90.00
#
_symmetry.space_group_name_H-M   'P 1'
#
loop_
_entity.id
_entity.type
_entity.pdbx_description
1 polymer ?
#
loop_
_entity_poly.entity_id
_entity_poly.type
_entity_poly.pdbx_seq_one_letter_code
_entity_poly.pdbx_strand_id
1 'polypeptide(L)'
;MSEFFKAELKDRFLEYSLDRKDYFEIQTLYDEFLRPNYSLQFVEKLIKEIQDYDPGLLDSMSGNGMKIFMLASTSSTQDFLDDGGFMDMYVKEEEKWDTFLGQLSSNRKMSKDEKQLLKKKSPVLKREKTLLIVLISAIAFSFIFALFSILKGALEPEYVPLDEFERKMEQFRQQNENENQLLQRKLEKLEHTLDSIQGTLSK
;
A
#
# COMPACT_ATOMS: atom_id res chain seq x y z
N MET A 1 8.79 9.37 -2.10
CA MET A 1 9.10 9.70 -0.70
C MET A 1 10.18 8.76 -0.24
N SER A 2 11.21 9.26 0.46
CA SER A 2 12.28 8.41 0.99
C SER A 2 11.73 7.44 2.04
N GLU A 3 12.21 6.19 2.08
CA GLU A 3 11.83 5.21 3.11
C GLU A 3 12.27 5.67 4.50
N PHE A 4 13.40 6.39 4.59
CA PHE A 4 13.84 7.07 5.81
C PHE A 4 12.77 8.00 6.39
N PHE A 5 12.15 8.83 5.55
CA PHE A 5 11.11 9.77 6.01
C PHE A 5 9.85 9.01 6.49
N LYS A 6 9.53 7.87 5.88
CA LYS A 6 8.44 7.03 6.37
C LYS A 6 8.78 6.43 7.73
N ALA A 7 10.03 5.99 7.94
CA ALA A 7 10.48 5.47 9.23
C ALA A 7 10.39 6.54 10.32
N GLU A 8 10.92 7.74 10.05
CA GLU A 8 10.80 8.89 10.97
C GLU A 8 9.34 9.22 11.30
N LEU A 9 8.46 9.21 10.29
CA LEU A 9 7.05 9.52 10.48
C LEU A 9 6.32 8.45 11.31
N LYS A 10 6.69 7.17 11.17
CA LYS A 10 6.17 6.08 12.01
C LYS A 10 6.56 6.29 13.46
N ASP A 11 7.82 6.63 13.73
CA ASP A 11 8.30 6.90 15.09
C ASP A 11 7.55 8.08 15.70
N ARG A 12 7.38 9.17 14.96
CA ARG A 12 6.58 10.33 15.42
C ARG A 12 5.13 9.97 15.72
N PHE A 13 4.51 9.07 14.95
CA PHE A 13 3.15 8.61 15.24
C PHE A 13 3.09 7.77 16.52
N LEU A 14 4.10 6.95 16.77
CA LEU A 14 4.21 6.17 18.01
C LEU A 14 4.46 7.08 19.21
N GLU A 15 5.38 8.03 19.12
CA GLU A 15 5.63 9.06 20.15
C GLU A 15 4.35 9.85 20.45
N TYR A 16 3.67 10.32 19.41
CA TYR A 16 2.40 11.02 19.56
C TYR A 16 1.33 10.17 20.25
N SER A 17 1.32 8.86 19.97
CA SER A 17 0.36 7.95 20.60
C SER A 17 0.65 7.72 22.08
N LEU A 18 1.91 7.72 22.50
CA LEU A 18 2.34 7.55 23.89
C LEU A 18 2.01 8.75 24.78
N ASP A 19 2.08 9.96 24.20
CA ASP A 19 1.71 11.18 24.90
C ASP A 19 0.21 11.25 25.21
N ARG A 20 -0.59 10.40 24.57
CA ARG A 20 -2.05 10.30 24.77
C ARG A 20 -2.39 9.12 25.68
N LYS A 21 -3.38 9.34 26.56
CA LYS A 21 -3.87 8.31 27.50
C LYS A 21 -5.07 7.53 26.98
N ASP A 22 -5.68 8.02 25.90
CA ASP A 22 -6.92 7.56 25.33
C ASP A 22 -6.80 7.31 23.83
N TYR A 23 -7.77 6.57 23.28
CA TYR A 23 -7.82 6.35 21.85
C TYR A 23 -8.09 7.67 21.11
N PHE A 24 -7.40 7.88 20.00
CA PHE A 24 -7.59 9.05 19.14
C PHE A 24 -7.82 8.66 17.68
N GLU A 25 -8.47 9.55 16.93
CA GLU A 25 -8.79 9.31 15.52
C GLU A 25 -7.56 9.45 14.61
N ILE A 26 -7.46 8.59 13.61
CA ILE A 26 -6.41 8.67 12.56
C ILE A 26 -6.43 10.01 11.85
N GLN A 27 -7.61 10.62 11.71
CA GLN A 27 -7.73 11.94 11.10
C GLN A 27 -6.90 13.01 11.83
N THR A 28 -6.67 12.84 13.13
CA THR A 28 -5.78 13.72 13.90
C THR A 28 -4.33 13.64 13.40
N LEU A 29 -3.82 12.42 13.16
CA LEU A 29 -2.47 12.24 12.60
C LEU A 29 -2.35 12.83 11.20
N TYR A 30 -3.40 12.67 10.39
CA TYR A 30 -3.45 13.25 9.06
C TYR A 30 -3.39 14.78 9.10
N ASP A 31 -4.20 15.39 9.94
CA ASP A 31 -4.31 16.85 10.03
C ASP A 31 -3.06 17.49 10.64
N GLU A 32 -2.37 16.81 11.55
CA GLU A 32 -1.21 17.34 12.28
C GLU A 32 0.13 17.15 11.54
N PHE A 33 0.34 15.99 10.89
CA PHE A 33 1.65 15.65 10.32
C PHE A 33 1.71 15.66 8.79
N LEU A 34 0.55 15.57 8.12
CA LEU A 34 0.51 15.18 6.71
C LEU A 34 -0.25 16.14 5.79
N ARG A 35 -1.16 16.95 6.34
CA ARG A 35 -1.87 17.98 5.56
C ARG A 35 -0.92 19.11 5.15
N PRO A 36 -1.00 19.65 3.92
CA PRO A 36 -1.87 19.23 2.80
C PRO A 36 -1.20 18.25 1.82
N ASN A 37 0.03 17.82 2.11
CA ASN A 37 0.90 17.21 1.10
C ASN A 37 0.60 15.73 0.84
N TYR A 38 -0.15 15.07 1.73
CA TYR A 38 -0.46 13.65 1.64
C TYR A 38 -1.96 13.40 1.80
N SER A 39 -2.39 12.14 1.71
CA SER A 39 -3.79 11.73 1.81
C SER A 39 -4.05 10.93 3.10
N LEU A 40 -5.32 10.86 3.52
CA LEU A 40 -5.73 10.03 4.66
C LEU A 40 -5.37 8.54 4.46
N GLN A 41 -5.51 8.04 3.23
CA GLN A 41 -5.12 6.68 2.85
C GLN A 41 -3.64 6.39 3.09
N PHE A 42 -2.78 7.40 2.96
CA PHE A 42 -1.36 7.25 3.26
C PHE A 42 -1.13 7.00 4.75
N VAL A 43 -1.89 7.67 5.62
CA VAL A 43 -1.84 7.45 7.08
C VAL A 43 -2.29 6.04 7.41
N GLU A 44 -3.42 5.61 6.85
CA GLU A 44 -3.93 4.25 7.05
C GLU A 44 -2.91 3.19 6.61
N LYS A 45 -2.22 3.43 5.50
CA LYS A 45 -1.15 2.54 5.03
C LYS A 45 0.03 2.50 6.01
N LEU A 46 0.49 3.66 6.50
CA LEU A 46 1.58 3.71 7.47
C LEU A 46 1.23 2.98 8.77
N ILE A 47 0.02 3.15 9.26
CA ILE A 47 -0.44 2.46 10.47
C ILE A 47 -0.51 0.95 10.23
N LYS A 48 -1.00 0.50 9.07
CA LYS A 48 -0.93 -0.92 8.70
C LYS A 48 0.50 -1.42 8.70
N GLU A 49 1.44 -0.67 8.12
CA GLU A 49 2.85 -1.08 8.10
C GLU A 49 3.45 -1.18 9.52
N ILE A 50 3.01 -0.34 10.48
CA ILE A 50 3.40 -0.46 11.89
C ILE A 50 2.80 -1.73 12.51
N GLN A 51 1.50 -1.98 12.30
CA GLN A 51 0.79 -3.14 12.86
C GLN A 51 1.25 -4.47 12.25
N ASP A 52 1.58 -4.47 10.95
CA ASP A 52 2.09 -5.64 10.24
C ASP A 52 3.51 -5.99 10.71
N TYR A 53 4.28 -5.00 11.16
CA TYR A 53 5.59 -5.21 11.78
C TYR A 53 5.44 -5.82 13.18
N ASP A 54 4.69 -5.14 14.06
CA ASP A 54 4.37 -5.67 15.38
C ASP A 54 2.97 -5.17 15.81
N PRO A 55 1.98 -6.07 15.94
CA PRO A 55 0.63 -5.70 16.35
C PRO A 55 0.59 -5.20 17.80
N GLY A 56 1.64 -5.47 18.59
CA GLY A 56 1.82 -4.96 19.93
C GLY A 56 2.08 -3.46 19.96
N LEU A 57 2.55 -2.80 18.91
CA LEU A 57 2.97 -1.38 18.99
C LEU A 57 1.82 -0.38 19.01
N LEU A 58 0.67 -0.72 18.43
CA LEU A 58 -0.49 0.15 18.38
C LEU A 58 -1.75 -0.68 18.48
N ASP A 59 -2.58 -0.37 19.48
CA ASP A 59 -3.91 -0.92 19.55
C ASP A 59 -4.87 -0.10 18.68
N SER A 60 -5.75 -0.80 17.98
CA SER A 60 -6.71 -0.19 17.07
C SER A 60 -8.11 -0.72 17.29
N MET A 61 -9.08 0.19 17.45
CA MET A 61 -10.49 -0.15 17.47
C MET A 61 -11.15 0.13 16.11
N SER A 62 -12.01 -0.80 15.69
CA SER A 62 -12.72 -0.76 14.42
C SER A 62 -14.18 -0.35 14.59
N GLY A 63 -14.65 0.60 13.76
CA GLY A 63 -16.06 0.83 13.50
C GLY A 63 -16.36 0.50 12.03
N ASN A 64 -17.49 -0.16 11.75
CA ASN A 64 -17.96 -0.46 10.38
C ASN A 64 -17.05 -1.33 9.49
N GLY A 65 -16.19 -2.17 10.07
CA GLY A 65 -15.43 -3.19 9.32
C GLY A 65 -14.09 -2.74 8.73
N MET A 66 -13.70 -1.47 8.90
CA MET A 66 -12.33 -1.00 8.70
C MET A 66 -11.59 -1.02 10.04
N LYS A 67 -10.46 -1.74 10.10
CA LYS A 67 -9.76 -2.07 11.36
C LYS A 67 -9.12 -0.89 12.10
N ILE A 68 -8.99 0.26 11.44
CA ILE A 68 -8.10 1.33 11.89
C ILE A 68 -8.89 2.63 11.76
N PHE A 69 -9.54 3.03 12.85
CA PHE A 69 -10.19 4.34 12.94
C PHE A 69 -9.71 5.08 14.19
N MET A 70 -9.59 4.33 15.28
CA MET A 70 -9.10 4.80 16.58
C MET A 70 -7.80 4.09 16.93
N LEU A 71 -6.83 4.82 17.47
CA LEU A 71 -5.51 4.34 17.84
C LEU A 71 -5.16 4.66 19.28
N ALA A 72 -4.45 3.77 19.94
CA ALA A 72 -3.79 4.02 21.22
C ALA A 72 -2.42 3.33 21.25
N SER A 73 -1.47 3.92 21.97
CA SER A 73 -0.23 3.21 22.29
C SER A 73 -0.51 2.05 23.23
N THR A 74 0.36 1.05 23.21
CA THR A 74 0.38 -0.02 24.20
C THR A 74 1.58 0.16 25.14
N SER A 75 1.76 -0.76 26.08
CA SER A 75 2.96 -0.78 26.92
C SER A 75 4.25 -1.04 26.15
N SER A 76 4.21 -1.75 25.01
CA SER A 76 5.42 -2.06 24.23
C SER A 76 5.85 -0.95 23.29
N THR A 77 5.02 0.07 23.07
CA THR A 77 5.36 1.21 22.23
C THR A 77 6.55 2.00 22.78
N GLN A 78 6.61 2.20 24.11
CA GLN A 78 7.72 2.92 24.76
C GLN A 78 9.02 2.15 24.63
N ASP A 79 9.02 0.86 24.98
CA ASP A 79 10.20 0.00 24.91
C ASP A 79 10.79 -0.03 23.49
N PHE A 80 9.92 -0.08 22.47
CA PHE A 80 10.33 -0.06 21.06
C PHE A 80 11.01 1.25 20.63
N LEU A 81 10.50 2.38 21.09
CA LEU A 81 11.10 3.69 20.79
C LEU A 81 12.40 3.90 21.56
N ASP A 82 12.49 3.43 22.80
CA ASP A 82 13.71 3.46 23.61
C ASP A 82 14.82 2.61 22.97
N ASP A 83 14.47 1.52 22.29
CA ASP A 83 15.36 0.68 21.50
C ASP A 83 15.77 1.28 20.14
N GLY A 84 15.26 2.49 19.81
CA GLY A 84 15.65 3.28 18.64
C GLY A 84 14.59 3.37 17.53
N GLY A 85 13.45 2.69 17.66
CA GLY A 85 12.34 2.79 16.73
C GLY A 85 12.64 2.33 15.29
N PHE A 86 11.77 2.69 14.35
CA PHE A 86 11.90 2.37 12.93
C PHE A 86 13.07 3.11 12.27
N MET A 87 13.37 4.33 12.72
CA MET A 87 14.43 5.16 12.14
C MET A 87 15.82 4.56 12.36
N ASP A 88 16.14 4.13 13.58
CA ASP A 88 17.42 3.49 13.88
C ASP A 88 17.55 2.13 13.17
N MET A 89 16.45 1.38 13.06
CA MET A 89 16.43 0.14 12.26
C MET A 89 16.76 0.41 10.79
N TYR A 90 16.17 1.44 10.20
CA TYR A 90 16.42 1.80 8.81
C TYR A 90 17.89 2.21 8.60
N VAL A 91 18.46 3.02 9.50
CA VAL A 91 19.89 3.41 9.45
C VAL A 91 20.79 2.18 9.55
N LYS A 92 20.52 1.26 10.47
CA LYS A 92 21.27 0.00 10.61
C LYS A 92 21.16 -0.88 9.36
N GLU A 93 20.04 -0.88 8.67
CA GLU A 93 19.89 -1.59 7.40
C GLU A 93 20.70 -0.94 6.27
N GLU A 94 20.66 0.39 6.14
CA GLU A 94 21.50 1.10 5.16
C GLU A 94 22.98 0.87 5.42
N GLU A 95 23.44 0.92 6.68
CA GLU A 95 24.83 0.62 7.05
C GLU A 95 25.25 -0.83 6.72
N LYS A 96 24.34 -1.79 6.90
CA LYS A 96 24.57 -3.19 6.50
C LYS A 96 24.67 -3.32 4.99
N TRP A 97 23.81 -2.63 4.24
CA TRP A 97 23.86 -2.61 2.79
C TRP A 97 25.12 -1.95 2.27
N ASP A 98 25.55 -0.84 2.87
CA ASP A 98 26.81 -0.18 2.56
C ASP A 98 28.01 -1.04 2.92
N THR A 99 27.95 -1.80 4.03
CA THR A 99 28.99 -2.77 4.38
C THR A 99 29.03 -3.92 3.38
N PHE A 100 27.87 -4.44 2.96
CA PHE A 100 27.77 -5.51 1.98
C PHE A 100 28.26 -5.05 0.59
N LEU A 101 27.84 -3.86 0.15
CA LEU A 101 28.32 -3.23 -1.08
C LEU A 101 29.80 -2.86 -0.97
N GLY A 102 30.27 -2.45 0.21
CA GLY A 102 31.67 -2.24 0.55
C GLY A 102 32.48 -3.52 0.43
N GLN A 103 31.95 -4.66 0.86
CA GLN A 103 32.57 -5.98 0.69
C GLN A 103 32.56 -6.46 -0.77
N LEU A 104 31.50 -6.17 -1.53
CA LEU A 104 31.42 -6.48 -2.96
C LEU A 104 32.32 -5.57 -3.81
N SER A 105 32.42 -4.28 -3.46
CA SER A 105 33.17 -3.24 -4.17
C SER A 105 34.63 -3.15 -3.72
N SER A 106 34.94 -3.64 -2.51
CA SER A 106 36.26 -4.13 -2.14
C SER A 106 36.57 -5.32 -3.04
N ASN A 107 36.89 -4.98 -4.29
CA ASN A 107 37.78 -5.72 -5.15
C ASN A 107 38.94 -6.18 -4.28
N ARG A 108 38.84 -7.42 -3.78
CA ARG A 108 39.99 -8.27 -3.59
C ARG A 108 40.70 -8.21 -4.92
N LYS A 109 41.69 -7.32 -5.05
CA LYS A 109 42.63 -7.34 -6.15
C LYS A 109 43.28 -8.70 -6.03
N MET A 110 42.72 -9.70 -6.70
CA MET A 110 43.29 -11.03 -6.75
C MET A 110 44.75 -10.83 -7.10
N SER A 111 45.63 -11.24 -6.20
CA SER A 111 47.07 -11.21 -6.43
C SER A 111 47.33 -11.90 -7.77
N LYS A 112 48.37 -11.47 -8.50
CA LYS A 112 48.72 -12.07 -9.81
C LYS A 112 48.84 -13.61 -9.72
N ASP A 113 49.15 -14.12 -8.54
CA ASP A 113 49.24 -15.56 -8.24
C ASP A 113 47.86 -16.23 -8.07
N GLU A 114 46.86 -15.56 -7.49
CA GLU A 114 45.48 -16.08 -7.40
C GLU A 114 44.80 -16.14 -8.78
N LYS A 115 45.10 -15.17 -9.66
CA LYS A 115 44.61 -15.18 -11.06
C LYS A 115 45.21 -16.32 -11.88
N GLN A 116 46.44 -16.74 -11.60
CA GLN A 116 47.05 -17.89 -12.28
C GLN A 116 46.51 -19.23 -11.75
N LEU A 117 46.19 -19.33 -10.46
CA LEU A 117 45.60 -20.52 -9.86
C LEU A 117 44.14 -20.77 -10.33
N LEU A 118 43.34 -19.71 -10.49
CA LEU A 118 41.97 -19.80 -11.02
C LEU A 118 41.92 -20.11 -12.52
N LYS A 119 42.93 -19.69 -13.30
CA LYS A 119 43.04 -20.11 -14.71
C LYS A 119 43.40 -21.59 -14.88
N LYS A 120 43.98 -22.22 -13.85
CA LYS A 120 44.48 -23.61 -13.91
C LYS A 120 43.57 -24.66 -13.29
N LYS A 121 42.48 -24.31 -12.60
CA LYS A 121 41.59 -25.30 -11.98
C LYS A 121 40.12 -25.15 -12.37
N SER A 122 39.68 -26.17 -13.10
CA SER A 122 38.32 -26.73 -13.22
C SER A 122 37.40 -26.19 -14.35
N PRO A 123 36.95 -27.08 -15.27
CA PRO A 123 35.88 -26.80 -16.23
C PRO A 123 34.48 -26.69 -15.56
N VAL A 124 34.38 -27.02 -14.27
CA VAL A 124 33.13 -27.01 -13.48
C VAL A 124 32.68 -25.57 -13.18
N LEU A 125 33.61 -24.68 -12.79
CA LEU A 125 33.30 -23.28 -12.47
C LEU A 125 32.77 -22.48 -13.67
N LYS A 126 33.14 -22.86 -14.90
CA LYS A 126 32.61 -22.23 -16.12
C LYS A 126 31.16 -22.63 -16.36
N ARG A 127 30.79 -23.89 -16.11
CA ARG A 127 29.40 -24.36 -16.27
C ARG A 127 28.46 -23.73 -15.26
N GLU A 128 28.90 -23.59 -14.01
CA GLU A 128 28.10 -22.95 -12.96
C GLU A 128 27.83 -21.47 -13.26
N LYS A 129 28.83 -20.73 -13.75
CA LYS A 129 28.64 -19.34 -14.19
C LYS A 129 27.68 -19.23 -15.38
N THR A 130 27.77 -20.14 -16.35
CA THR A 130 26.81 -20.18 -17.46
C THR A 130 25.40 -20.48 -16.97
N LEU A 131 25.22 -21.44 -16.04
CA LEU A 131 23.92 -21.76 -15.45
C LEU A 131 23.32 -20.58 -14.68
N LEU A 132 24.13 -19.86 -13.91
CA LEU A 132 23.69 -18.63 -13.22
C LEU A 132 23.26 -17.55 -14.21
N ILE A 133 24.03 -17.33 -15.29
CA ILE A 133 23.68 -16.34 -16.32
C ILE A 133 22.39 -16.74 -17.03
N VAL A 134 22.19 -18.03 -17.34
CA VAL A 134 20.96 -18.55 -17.95
C VAL A 134 19.77 -18.41 -17.00
N LEU A 135 19.96 -18.67 -15.71
CA LEU A 135 18.89 -18.51 -14.72
C LEU A 135 18.48 -17.04 -14.58
N ILE A 136 19.45 -16.13 -14.47
CA ILE A 136 19.20 -14.69 -14.42
C ILE A 136 18.51 -14.22 -15.70
N SER A 137 18.94 -14.71 -16.87
CA SER A 137 18.29 -14.33 -18.14
C SER A 137 16.87 -14.87 -18.21
N ALA A 138 16.60 -16.11 -17.79
CA ALA A 138 15.26 -16.68 -17.76
C ALA A 138 14.29 -15.89 -16.88
N ILE A 139 14.74 -15.46 -15.70
CA ILE A 139 13.96 -14.60 -14.79
C ILE A 139 13.71 -13.24 -15.44
N ALA A 140 14.73 -12.62 -16.03
CA ALA A 140 14.59 -11.33 -16.71
C ALA A 140 13.62 -11.41 -17.90
N PHE A 141 13.71 -12.46 -18.72
CA PHE A 141 12.78 -12.68 -19.84
C PHE A 141 11.35 -12.94 -19.35
N SER A 142 11.15 -13.70 -18.27
CA SER A 142 9.83 -13.92 -17.68
C SER A 142 9.21 -12.62 -17.17
N PHE A 143 10.02 -11.76 -16.54
CA PHE A 143 9.57 -10.45 -16.06
C PHE A 143 9.23 -9.50 -17.21
N ILE A 144 10.06 -9.43 -18.25
CA ILE A 144 9.78 -8.63 -19.45
C ILE A 144 8.52 -9.13 -20.15
N PHE A 145 8.33 -10.45 -20.24
CA PHE A 145 7.13 -11.03 -20.84
C PHE A 145 5.87 -10.71 -20.04
N ALA A 146 5.94 -10.79 -18.70
CA ALA A 146 4.83 -10.40 -17.83
C ALA A 146 4.47 -8.92 -17.98
N LEU A 147 5.48 -8.04 -18.03
CA LEU A 147 5.26 -6.61 -18.30
C LEU A 147 4.62 -6.39 -19.68
N PHE A 148 5.08 -7.10 -20.71
CA PHE A 148 4.54 -7.00 -22.06
C PHE A 148 3.10 -7.53 -22.15
N SER A 149 2.76 -8.61 -21.45
CA SER A 149 1.39 -9.13 -21.36
C SER A 149 0.44 -8.16 -20.65
N ILE A 150 0.90 -7.51 -19.57
CA ILE A 150 0.11 -6.48 -18.88
C ILE A 150 -0.10 -5.27 -19.81
N LEU A 151 0.96 -4.83 -20.50
CA LEU A 151 0.86 -3.72 -21.46
C LEU A 151 -0.07 -4.06 -22.62
N LYS A 152 0.00 -5.28 -23.16
CA LYS A 152 -0.86 -5.72 -24.26
C LYS A 152 -2.33 -5.84 -23.83
N GLY A 153 -2.59 -6.39 -22.65
CA GLY A 153 -3.95 -6.44 -22.07
C GLY A 153 -4.54 -5.06 -21.76
N ALA A 154 -3.70 -4.05 -21.54
CA ALA A 154 -4.13 -2.66 -21.38
C ALA A 154 -4.34 -1.92 -22.72
N LEU A 155 -3.73 -2.37 -23.82
CA LEU A 155 -3.82 -1.73 -25.14
C LEU A 155 -4.86 -2.34 -26.10
N GLU A 156 -5.37 -3.53 -25.83
CA GLU A 156 -6.47 -4.13 -26.60
C GLU A 156 -7.78 -4.00 -25.79
N PRO A 157 -8.52 -2.87 -25.89
CA PRO A 157 -9.89 -2.87 -25.39
C PRO A 157 -10.65 -3.93 -26.20
N GLU A 158 -11.27 -4.86 -25.48
CA GLU A 158 -12.18 -5.85 -26.05
C GLU A 158 -13.16 -5.11 -26.97
N TYR A 159 -13.01 -5.28 -28.30
CA TYR A 159 -13.81 -4.56 -29.29
C TYR A 159 -15.23 -5.12 -29.22
N VAL A 160 -16.05 -4.54 -28.36
CA VAL A 160 -17.48 -4.84 -28.28
C VAL A 160 -18.09 -4.36 -29.61
N PRO A 161 -18.72 -5.24 -30.40
CA PRO A 161 -19.41 -4.83 -31.63
C PRO A 161 -20.38 -3.69 -31.31
N LEU A 162 -20.42 -2.65 -32.17
CA LEU A 162 -21.25 -1.45 -31.95
C LEU A 162 -22.70 -1.80 -31.58
N ASP A 163 -23.26 -2.85 -32.20
CA ASP A 163 -24.60 -3.37 -31.97
C ASP A 163 -24.85 -3.90 -30.54
N GLU A 164 -23.83 -4.45 -29.89
CA GLU A 164 -23.93 -4.93 -28.50
C GLU A 164 -23.80 -3.77 -27.50
N PHE A 165 -22.97 -2.78 -27.84
CA PHE A 165 -22.84 -1.56 -27.06
C PHE A 165 -24.15 -0.75 -27.09
N GLU A 166 -24.73 -0.54 -28.26
CA GLU A 166 -26.01 0.16 -28.42
C GLU A 166 -27.14 -0.55 -27.64
N ARG A 167 -27.23 -1.88 -27.75
CA ARG A 167 -28.22 -2.66 -26.99
C ARG A 167 -28.06 -2.51 -25.47
N LYS A 168 -26.83 -2.57 -24.95
CA LYS A 168 -26.58 -2.38 -23.50
C LYS A 168 -26.89 -0.94 -23.07
N MET A 169 -26.55 0.05 -23.89
CA MET A 169 -26.86 1.45 -23.61
C MET A 169 -28.36 1.73 -23.59
N GLU A 170 -29.12 1.09 -24.48
CA GLU A 170 -30.57 1.23 -24.53
C GLU A 170 -31.24 0.55 -23.32
N GLN A 171 -30.77 -0.64 -22.93
CA GLN A 171 -31.19 -1.30 -21.68
C GLN A 171 -30.90 -0.43 -20.45
N PHE A 172 -29.71 0.18 -20.39
CA PHE A 172 -29.32 1.05 -19.29
C PHE A 172 -30.18 2.31 -19.22
N ARG A 173 -30.51 2.93 -20.37
CA ARG A 173 -31.44 4.06 -20.43
C ARG A 173 -32.84 3.68 -19.94
N GLN A 174 -33.39 2.57 -20.42
CA GLN A 174 -34.71 2.11 -20.00
C GLN A 174 -34.76 1.82 -18.49
N GLN A 175 -33.69 1.23 -17.94
CA GLN A 175 -33.61 0.97 -16.51
C GLN A 175 -33.60 2.27 -15.70
N ASN A 176 -32.78 3.26 -16.10
CA ASN A 176 -32.73 4.57 -15.44
C ASN A 176 -34.04 5.35 -15.54
N GLU A 177 -34.74 5.28 -16.66
CA GLU A 177 -36.05 5.93 -16.82
C GLU A 177 -37.10 5.30 -15.89
N ASN A 178 -37.11 3.97 -15.81
CA ASN A 178 -38.01 3.24 -14.91
C ASN A 178 -37.73 3.56 -13.43
N GLU A 179 -36.45 3.61 -13.05
CA GLU A 179 -36.04 3.96 -11.69
C GLU A 179 -36.43 5.42 -11.34
N ASN A 180 -36.25 6.36 -12.27
CA ASN A 180 -36.68 7.75 -12.07
C ASN A 180 -38.20 7.88 -11.91
N GLN A 181 -38.99 7.18 -12.72
CA GLN A 181 -40.45 7.18 -12.59
C GLN A 181 -40.90 6.57 -11.25
N LEU A 182 -40.23 5.50 -10.81
CA LEU A 182 -40.49 4.89 -9.51
C LEU A 182 -40.20 5.86 -8.37
N LEU A 183 -39.08 6.58 -8.44
CA LEU A 183 -38.69 7.58 -7.45
C LEU A 183 -39.67 8.75 -7.41
N GLN A 184 -40.11 9.26 -8.56
CA GLN A 184 -41.13 10.32 -8.63
C GLN A 184 -42.44 9.90 -7.95
N ARG A 185 -42.96 8.70 -8.26
CA ARG A 185 -44.18 8.19 -7.60
C ARG A 185 -44.00 8.01 -6.10
N LYS A 186 -42.80 7.65 -5.63
CA LYS A 186 -42.50 7.56 -4.19
C LYS A 186 -42.50 8.94 -3.54
N LEU A 187 -41.94 9.95 -4.21
CA LEU A 187 -41.94 11.33 -3.74
C LEU A 187 -43.36 11.89 -3.65
N GLU A 188 -44.19 11.73 -4.68
CA GLU A 188 -45.60 12.18 -4.66
C GLU A 188 -46.41 11.53 -3.53
N LYS A 189 -46.19 10.22 -3.29
CA LYS A 189 -46.83 9.53 -2.16
C LYS A 189 -46.37 10.07 -0.82
N LEU A 190 -45.08 10.34 -0.66
CA LEU A 190 -44.52 10.89 0.57
C LEU A 190 -45.04 12.31 0.83
N GLU A 191 -45.11 13.15 -0.20
CA GLU A 191 -45.67 14.50 -0.14
C GLU A 191 -47.15 14.47 0.28
N HIS A 192 -47.97 13.62 -0.34
CA HIS A 192 -49.35 13.41 0.09
C HIS A 192 -49.49 12.93 1.53
N THR A 193 -48.61 12.03 2.00
CA THR A 193 -48.63 11.61 3.40
C THR A 193 -48.27 12.73 4.36
N LEU A 194 -47.27 13.56 4.01
CA LEU A 194 -46.87 14.71 4.82
C LEU A 194 -48.00 15.74 4.90
N ASP A 195 -48.64 16.07 3.79
CA ASP A 195 -49.79 16.98 3.75
C ASP A 195 -50.95 16.47 4.61
N SER A 196 -51.22 15.16 4.58
CA SER A 196 -52.28 14.55 5.39
C SER A 196 -52.00 14.62 6.90
N ILE A 197 -50.72 14.47 7.28
CA ILE A 197 -50.26 14.56 8.67
C ILE A 197 -50.29 16.02 9.14
N GLN A 198 -49.84 16.96 8.30
CA GLN A 198 -49.83 18.38 8.63
C GLN A 198 -51.26 18.97 8.73
N GLY A 199 -52.19 18.48 7.91
CA GLY A 199 -53.61 18.84 7.99
C GLY A 199 -54.35 18.25 9.20
N THR A 200 -53.86 17.13 9.76
CA THR A 200 -54.40 16.55 11.01
C THR A 200 -53.82 17.19 12.26
N LEU A 201 -52.59 17.70 12.21
CA LEU A 201 -51.97 18.47 13.31
C LEU A 201 -52.45 19.91 13.42
N SER A 202 -53.16 20.45 12.40
CA SER A 202 -53.70 21.82 12.39
C SER A 202 -55.19 21.93 12.78
N LYS A 203 -55.79 20.86 13.31
CA LYS A 203 -57.14 20.84 13.92
C LYS A 203 -57.05 20.56 15.41
#